data_AF-A0A7L2P5C1-F1
#
_entry.id   AF-A0A7L2P5C1-F1
#
_cell.length_a   1.000
_cell.length_b   1.000
_cell.length_c   1.000
_cell.angle_alpha   90.00
_cell.angle_beta   90.00
_cell.angle_gamma   90.00
#
_symmetry.space_group_name_H-M   'P 1'
#
loop_
_entity.id
_entity.type
_entity.pdbx_description
1 polymer ?
#
loop_
_entity_poly.entity_id
_entity_poly.type
_entity_poly.pdbx_seq_one_letter_code
_entity_poly.pdbx_strand_id
1 'polypeptide(L)'
;EFAAALLSKGKGAAFHIQPSTGTLEAFQQVTIEIAAYNNMWGKYQDNLVCKVGDLQPKLIPMQMTVKGCPIFLQLISPWPFTWTRRNAALRFGTQVSGGSPVLRRVRLNNPTPFDIRLDLQVYNLEPDDEKLVDLLVFFGDPFPPVDMAGNKAASSGSTSESEVVTQACTFSKEFRSSFRRAALNQESTREKIVSVLIRPHEGVSADSPYSVVPRQIVVPGGGSSDVYISFTPLVLPDTEAELSCDGLMLGFMSLDDKLAKMVPHKVQRSHGYEAPPLRVHMEAVLRHPLLVVEMEDRGLVFYVVASDLLPAGPFNGVLTDAVITQSLKLMNCTKVPLYFRLFLSTPSTPFSLSSTDPKKSTKTSHGKKEERGQQPQHVLYPQQNMLVKVSFHTTLELLRYQHLPETQLLPGCQVLQLENGERKLKFDQSLVIEHSNSTTQV
;
A
#
# COMPACT_ATOMS: atom_id res chain seq x y z
N GLU A 1 -32.99 -11.17 14.96
CA GLU A 1 -33.38 -11.19 16.39
C GLU A 1 -33.27 -12.58 17.02
N PHE A 2 -33.92 -13.61 16.46
CA PHE A 2 -33.90 -14.99 16.99
C PHE A 2 -32.49 -15.60 17.14
N ALA A 3 -31.65 -15.57 16.09
CA ALA A 3 -30.28 -16.09 16.16
C ALA A 3 -29.40 -15.36 17.19
N ALA A 4 -29.61 -14.04 17.34
CA ALA A 4 -28.89 -13.23 18.33
C ALA A 4 -29.29 -13.63 19.76
N ALA A 5 -30.58 -13.92 20.00
CA ALA A 5 -31.05 -14.43 21.29
C ALA A 5 -30.44 -15.79 21.63
N LEU A 6 -30.36 -16.71 20.66
CA LEU A 6 -29.73 -18.03 20.84
C LEU A 6 -28.23 -17.93 21.16
N LEU A 7 -27.54 -16.95 20.58
CA LEU A 7 -26.10 -16.73 20.77
C LEU A 7 -25.75 -15.74 21.90
N SER A 8 -26.76 -15.19 22.59
CA SER A 8 -26.60 -14.17 23.65
C SER A 8 -25.68 -14.58 24.80
N LYS A 9 -25.53 -15.89 25.04
CA LYS A 9 -24.63 -16.44 26.07
C LYS A 9 -23.14 -16.32 25.71
N GLY A 10 -22.78 -15.82 24.53
CA GLY A 10 -21.40 -15.56 24.13
C GLY A 10 -20.54 -16.81 23.92
N LYS A 11 -21.14 -18.01 23.84
CA LYS A 11 -20.39 -19.28 23.79
C LYS A 11 -19.87 -19.66 22.40
N GLY A 12 -20.21 -18.90 21.37
CA GLY A 12 -19.74 -19.10 20.00
C GLY A 12 -20.65 -19.92 19.09
N ALA A 13 -21.43 -20.84 19.65
CA ALA A 13 -22.39 -21.67 18.91
C ALA A 13 -23.61 -22.06 19.77
N ALA A 14 -24.73 -22.34 19.11
CA ALA A 14 -25.96 -22.84 19.72
C ALA A 14 -26.68 -23.82 18.78
N PHE A 15 -27.28 -24.87 19.34
CA PHE A 15 -28.13 -25.81 18.62
C PHE A 15 -29.58 -25.61 19.08
N HIS A 16 -30.50 -25.45 18.12
CA HIS A 16 -31.92 -25.32 18.34
C HIS A 16 -32.64 -26.54 17.76
N ILE A 17 -33.56 -27.13 18.51
CA ILE A 17 -34.19 -28.41 18.20
C ILE A 17 -35.70 -28.19 18.07
N GLN A 18 -36.30 -28.66 16.97
CA GLN A 18 -37.72 -28.51 16.72
C GLN A 18 -38.31 -29.78 16.03
N PRO A 19 -39.35 -30.40 16.60
CA PRO A 19 -39.89 -30.18 17.95
C PRO A 19 -38.89 -30.65 19.03
N SER A 20 -38.85 -29.94 20.17
CA SER A 20 -38.02 -30.34 21.32
C SER A 20 -38.70 -31.39 22.22
N THR A 21 -40.01 -31.55 22.10
CA THR A 21 -40.85 -32.50 22.84
C THR A 21 -42.04 -32.93 21.99
N GLY A 22 -42.55 -34.14 22.18
CA GLY A 22 -43.77 -34.61 21.53
C GLY A 22 -44.12 -36.05 21.93
N THR A 23 -45.24 -36.54 21.42
CA THR A 23 -45.69 -37.93 21.60
C THR A 23 -45.51 -38.68 20.28
N LEU A 24 -44.96 -39.90 20.36
CA LEU A 24 -44.85 -40.83 19.24
C LEU A 24 -45.86 -41.96 19.45
N GLU A 25 -46.86 -42.02 18.59
CA GLU A 25 -47.81 -43.13 18.54
C GLU A 25 -47.13 -44.42 18.07
N ALA A 26 -47.80 -45.56 18.26
CA ALA A 26 -47.30 -46.84 17.79
C ALA A 26 -47.00 -46.79 16.29
N PHE A 27 -45.77 -47.15 15.92
CA PHE A 27 -45.26 -47.12 14.54
C PHE A 27 -45.22 -45.73 13.87
N GLN A 28 -45.40 -44.65 14.62
CA GLN A 28 -45.26 -43.30 14.09
C GLN A 28 -43.78 -42.94 13.90
N GLN A 29 -43.51 -42.15 12.87
CA GLN A 29 -42.21 -41.51 12.65
C GLN A 29 -42.38 -39.99 12.72
N VAL A 30 -41.46 -39.33 13.42
CA VAL A 30 -41.38 -37.87 13.49
C VAL A 30 -39.96 -37.44 13.12
N THR A 31 -39.87 -36.44 12.25
CA THR A 31 -38.60 -35.79 11.91
C THR A 31 -38.31 -34.68 12.91
N ILE A 32 -37.11 -34.70 13.49
CA ILE A 32 -36.62 -33.63 14.37
C ILE A 32 -35.62 -32.79 13.56
N GLU A 33 -35.90 -31.50 13.45
CA GLU A 33 -35.00 -30.52 12.85
C GLU A 33 -34.01 -30.00 13.91
N ILE A 34 -32.73 -29.95 13.57
CA ILE A 34 -31.67 -29.42 14.41
C ILE A 34 -30.99 -28.28 13.64
N ALA A 35 -31.25 -27.04 14.03
CA ALA A 35 -30.64 -25.85 13.47
C ALA A 35 -29.41 -25.44 14.30
N ALA A 36 -28.30 -25.19 13.64
CA ALA A 36 -27.05 -24.75 14.27
C ALA A 36 -26.76 -23.28 13.94
N TYR A 37 -26.46 -22.48 14.96
CA TYR A 37 -26.10 -21.07 14.85
C TYR A 37 -24.70 -20.83 15.42
N ASN A 38 -23.94 -19.90 14.84
CA ASN A 38 -22.61 -19.55 15.34
C ASN A 38 -22.23 -18.09 15.09
N ASN A 39 -21.34 -17.59 15.94
CA ASN A 39 -20.66 -16.30 15.79
C ASN A 39 -19.15 -16.39 16.08
N MET A 40 -18.59 -17.60 16.23
CA MET A 40 -17.16 -17.85 16.44
C MET A 40 -16.69 -19.06 15.62
N TRP A 41 -15.44 -19.05 15.18
CA TRP A 41 -14.79 -20.23 14.59
C TRP A 41 -14.47 -21.28 15.66
N GLY A 42 -14.23 -22.51 15.23
CA GLY A 42 -13.81 -23.60 16.11
C GLY A 42 -14.54 -24.92 15.87
N LYS A 43 -14.12 -25.93 16.62
CA LYS A 43 -14.75 -27.25 16.69
C LYS A 43 -15.61 -27.32 17.94
N TYR A 44 -16.87 -27.64 17.75
CA TYR A 44 -17.89 -27.75 18.79
C TYR A 44 -18.37 -29.20 18.88
N GLN A 45 -18.49 -29.70 20.10
CA GLN A 45 -18.98 -31.03 20.44
C GLN A 45 -20.03 -30.91 21.53
N ASP A 46 -21.14 -31.60 21.36
CA ASP A 46 -22.18 -31.70 22.37
C ASP A 46 -22.94 -33.03 22.23
N ASN A 47 -23.84 -33.33 23.17
CA ASN A 47 -24.74 -34.47 23.08
C ASN A 47 -26.19 -34.02 23.10
N LEU A 48 -26.97 -34.41 22.10
CA LEU A 48 -28.41 -34.34 22.16
C LEU A 48 -28.91 -35.43 23.11
N VAL A 49 -29.62 -35.03 24.14
CA VAL A 49 -30.18 -35.93 25.16
C VAL A 49 -31.63 -36.24 24.81
N CYS A 50 -31.90 -37.44 24.30
CA CYS A 50 -33.25 -37.92 24.03
C CYS A 50 -33.78 -38.70 25.23
N LYS A 51 -34.89 -38.24 25.80
CA LYS A 51 -35.59 -38.89 26.92
C LYS A 51 -36.94 -39.39 26.45
N VAL A 52 -37.25 -40.66 26.72
CA VAL A 52 -38.50 -41.32 26.31
C VAL A 52 -39.14 -41.97 27.53
N GLY A 53 -40.16 -41.32 28.10
CA GLY A 53 -40.81 -41.79 29.33
C GLY A 53 -39.80 -42.08 30.44
N ASP A 54 -39.91 -43.27 31.03
CA ASP A 54 -39.02 -43.76 32.10
C ASP A 54 -37.77 -44.52 31.58
N LEU A 55 -37.52 -44.51 30.27
CA LEU A 55 -36.34 -45.16 29.70
C LEU A 55 -35.07 -44.36 29.98
N GLN A 56 -33.94 -45.07 30.01
CA GLN A 56 -32.63 -44.43 30.13
C GLN A 56 -32.39 -43.43 28.99
N PRO A 57 -31.93 -42.20 29.29
CA PRO A 57 -31.69 -41.20 28.27
C PRO A 57 -30.68 -41.68 27.22
N LYS A 58 -31.01 -41.54 25.94
CA LYS A 58 -30.12 -41.85 24.83
C LYS A 58 -29.34 -40.59 24.44
N LEU A 59 -28.01 -40.69 24.44
CA LEU A 59 -27.11 -39.62 23.99
C LEU A 59 -26.83 -39.77 22.50
N ILE A 60 -27.11 -38.72 21.73
CA ILE A 60 -26.80 -38.64 20.31
C ILE A 60 -25.68 -37.59 20.15
N PRO A 61 -24.46 -38.00 19.77
CA PRO A 61 -23.33 -37.08 19.66
C PRO A 61 -23.55 -36.10 18.51
N MET A 62 -23.32 -34.81 18.78
CA MET A 62 -23.38 -33.72 17.82
C MET A 62 -22.00 -33.09 17.66
N GLN A 63 -21.61 -32.81 16.42
CA GLN A 63 -20.35 -32.14 16.11
C GLN A 63 -20.58 -31.06 15.05
N MET A 64 -19.92 -29.92 15.24
CA MET A 64 -19.97 -28.79 14.31
C MET A 64 -18.58 -28.17 14.20
N THR A 65 -18.11 -27.92 12.99
CA THR A 65 -16.85 -27.21 12.75
C THR A 65 -17.14 -25.95 11.95
N VAL A 66 -16.80 -24.80 12.54
CA VAL A 66 -16.89 -23.49 11.89
C VAL A 66 -15.48 -23.09 11.47
N LYS A 67 -15.29 -22.86 10.17
CA LYS A 67 -14.04 -22.37 9.58
C LYS A 67 -14.21 -20.95 9.05
N GLY A 68 -13.09 -20.24 8.91
CA GLY A 68 -13.02 -18.89 8.35
C GLY A 68 -12.57 -17.86 9.37
N CYS A 69 -12.41 -16.62 8.90
CA CYS A 69 -12.05 -15.46 9.73
C CYS A 69 -13.32 -14.63 10.00
N PRO A 70 -13.69 -14.38 11.27
CA PRO A 70 -14.84 -13.55 11.61
C PRO A 70 -14.57 -12.04 11.49
N ILE A 71 -13.30 -11.64 11.48
CA ILE A 71 -12.91 -10.23 11.32
C ILE A 71 -13.19 -9.81 9.89
N PHE A 72 -13.79 -8.64 9.71
CA PHE A 72 -13.99 -8.04 8.39
C PHE A 72 -13.53 -6.59 8.37
N LEU A 73 -13.08 -6.17 7.19
CA LEU A 73 -12.54 -4.83 6.98
C LEU A 73 -13.61 -3.88 6.47
N GLN A 74 -13.65 -2.70 7.08
CA GLN A 74 -14.41 -1.56 6.59
C GLN A 74 -13.43 -0.45 6.20
N LEU A 75 -13.45 -0.09 4.92
CA LEU A 75 -12.66 1.03 4.44
C LEU A 75 -13.29 2.35 4.88
N ILE A 76 -12.54 3.17 5.62
CA ILE A 76 -13.01 4.51 5.98
C ILE A 76 -12.62 5.45 4.83
N SER A 77 -13.52 5.59 3.86
CA SER A 77 -13.37 6.62 2.82
C SER A 77 -14.06 7.93 3.28
N PRO A 78 -13.64 9.10 2.78
CA PRO A 78 -14.30 10.39 3.09
C PRO A 78 -15.75 10.49 2.58
N TRP A 79 -16.24 9.49 1.83
CA TRP A 79 -17.57 9.45 1.24
C TRP A 79 -18.44 8.41 1.93
N PRO A 80 -19.70 8.69 2.32
CA PRO A 80 -20.39 7.91 3.35
C PRO A 80 -20.88 6.51 2.94
N PHE A 81 -20.59 6.02 1.73
CA PHE A 81 -21.22 4.80 1.21
C PHE A 81 -20.27 3.96 0.34
N THR A 82 -19.38 3.20 0.97
CA THR A 82 -18.78 2.02 0.32
C THR A 82 -18.77 0.85 1.30
N TRP A 83 -19.76 -0.03 1.17
CA TRP A 83 -19.81 -1.30 1.88
C TRP A 83 -18.72 -2.21 1.28
N THR A 84 -17.61 -2.44 1.99
CA THR A 84 -16.58 -3.36 1.49
C THR A 84 -16.97 -4.82 1.74
N ARG A 85 -17.08 -5.56 0.63
CA ARG A 85 -17.31 -7.00 0.53
C ARG A 85 -16.17 -7.77 1.22
N ARG A 86 -16.46 -8.97 1.74
CA ARG A 86 -15.39 -9.97 1.97
C ARG A 86 -14.62 -10.12 0.65
N ASN A 87 -13.30 -9.89 0.67
CA ASN A 87 -12.37 -9.97 -0.47
C ASN A 87 -12.24 -8.70 -1.36
N ALA A 88 -12.53 -7.50 -0.85
CA ALA A 88 -12.16 -6.27 -1.58
C ALA A 88 -10.65 -5.99 -1.44
N ALA A 89 -9.95 -5.78 -2.57
CA ALA A 89 -8.56 -5.33 -2.57
C ALA A 89 -8.46 -3.87 -2.12
N LEU A 90 -7.47 -3.58 -1.26
CA LEU A 90 -7.10 -2.24 -0.84
C LEU A 90 -6.30 -1.56 -1.94
N ARG A 91 -6.92 -0.60 -2.62
CA ARG A 91 -6.30 0.10 -3.75
C ARG A 91 -5.66 1.41 -3.32
N PHE A 92 -4.36 1.54 -3.56
CA PHE A 92 -3.62 2.79 -3.45
C PHE A 92 -3.67 3.61 -4.74
N GLY A 93 -4.09 3.00 -5.85
CA GLY A 93 -4.21 3.65 -7.15
C GLY A 93 -2.87 3.87 -7.81
N THR A 94 -2.83 4.73 -8.83
CA THR A 94 -1.59 5.13 -9.49
C THR A 94 -0.84 6.13 -8.61
N GLN A 95 0.46 5.94 -8.45
CA GLN A 95 1.37 6.81 -7.70
C GLN A 95 2.58 7.16 -8.58
N VAL A 96 3.21 8.30 -8.25
CA VAL A 96 4.44 8.74 -8.92
C VAL A 96 5.63 7.94 -8.38
N SER A 97 6.50 7.47 -9.27
CA SER A 97 7.78 6.86 -8.94
C SER A 97 8.59 7.72 -7.96
N GLY A 98 9.05 7.15 -6.84
CA GLY A 98 9.78 7.88 -5.79
C GLY A 98 8.96 8.98 -5.07
N GLY A 99 7.64 8.95 -5.21
CA GLY A 99 6.73 9.88 -4.55
C GLY A 99 6.62 9.67 -3.02
N SER A 100 5.87 10.55 -2.36
CA SER A 100 5.64 10.44 -0.92
C SER A 100 4.76 9.24 -0.55
N PRO A 101 4.96 8.62 0.63
CA PRO A 101 4.13 7.54 1.10
C PRO A 101 2.64 7.91 1.20
N VAL A 102 1.77 6.97 0.84
CA VAL A 102 0.32 7.11 0.92
C VAL A 102 -0.20 6.26 2.07
N LEU A 103 -1.00 6.84 2.96
CA LEU A 103 -1.56 6.17 4.13
C LEU A 103 -3.06 5.93 3.98
N ARG A 104 -3.53 4.72 4.33
CA ARG A 104 -4.95 4.36 4.40
C ARG A 104 -5.29 3.86 5.80
N ARG A 105 -6.29 4.49 6.43
CA ARG A 105 -6.88 4.00 7.67
C ARG A 105 -7.93 2.94 7.37
N VAL A 106 -7.79 1.76 7.97
CA VAL A 106 -8.69 0.64 7.79
C VAL A 106 -9.28 0.22 9.14
N ARG A 107 -10.60 0.05 9.20
CA ARG A 107 -11.28 -0.41 10.41
C ARG A 107 -11.48 -1.92 10.37
N LEU A 108 -11.00 -2.59 11.40
CA LEU A 108 -11.19 -4.00 11.66
C LEU A 108 -12.39 -4.15 12.60
N ASN A 109 -13.40 -4.90 12.18
CA ASN A 109 -14.61 -5.13 12.98
C ASN A 109 -14.64 -6.57 13.48
N ASN A 110 -14.93 -6.72 14.77
CA ASN A 110 -15.06 -8.01 15.43
C ASN A 110 -16.52 -8.25 15.85
N PRO A 111 -17.31 -9.01 15.08
CA PRO A 111 -18.70 -9.31 15.42
C PRO A 111 -18.83 -10.38 16.53
N THR A 112 -17.71 -10.93 17.00
CA THR A 112 -17.69 -12.04 17.95
C THR A 112 -17.73 -11.54 19.40
N PRO A 113 -18.06 -12.39 20.39
CA PRO A 113 -18.19 -11.97 21.78
C PRO A 113 -16.85 -11.82 22.51
N PHE A 114 -15.73 -12.23 21.92
CA PHE A 114 -14.41 -12.21 22.56
C PHE A 114 -13.45 -11.29 21.83
N ASP A 115 -12.50 -10.75 22.58
CA ASP A 115 -11.38 -10.01 22.03
C ASP A 115 -10.50 -10.93 21.18
N ILE A 116 -10.16 -10.47 19.98
CA ILE A 116 -9.30 -11.21 19.04
C ILE A 116 -8.04 -10.39 18.83
N ARG A 117 -6.89 -10.96 19.21
CA ARG A 117 -5.60 -10.39 18.82
C ARG A 117 -5.29 -10.80 17.39
N LEU A 118 -4.83 -9.84 16.60
CA LEU A 118 -4.34 -10.02 15.25
C LEU A 118 -2.86 -9.72 15.19
N ASP A 119 -2.12 -10.67 14.64
CA ASP A 119 -0.72 -10.54 14.28
C ASP A 119 -0.64 -10.35 12.76
N LEU A 120 -0.32 -9.13 12.33
CA LEU A 120 -0.36 -8.67 10.95
C LEU A 120 1.02 -8.85 10.30
N GLN A 121 1.05 -9.54 9.17
CA GLN A 121 2.23 -9.76 8.34
C GLN A 121 1.96 -9.27 6.93
N VAL A 122 2.95 -8.63 6.32
CA VAL A 122 2.86 -8.07 4.97
C VAL A 122 3.82 -8.83 4.05
N TYR A 123 3.34 -9.11 2.85
CA TYR A 123 4.05 -9.83 1.80
C TYR A 123 3.93 -9.07 0.48
N ASN A 124 5.03 -9.04 -0.26
CA ASN A 124 5.06 -8.62 -1.65
C ASN A 124 4.77 -9.83 -2.54
N LEU A 125 3.94 -9.62 -3.56
CA LEU A 125 3.64 -10.63 -4.57
C LEU A 125 4.49 -10.31 -5.81
N GLU A 126 5.58 -11.04 -5.97
CA GLU A 126 6.48 -10.89 -7.12
C GLU A 126 5.96 -11.76 -8.28
N PRO A 127 5.94 -11.25 -9.53
CA PRO A 127 5.39 -11.97 -10.66
C PRO A 127 6.18 -13.23 -11.03
N ASP A 128 7.49 -13.25 -10.76
CA ASP A 128 8.41 -14.33 -11.10
C ASP A 128 8.71 -15.26 -9.90
N ASP A 129 7.88 -15.22 -8.86
CA ASP A 129 8.04 -16.06 -7.68
C ASP A 129 7.49 -17.48 -7.91
N GLU A 130 8.38 -18.42 -8.21
CA GLU A 130 8.03 -19.83 -8.44
C GLU A 130 7.93 -20.65 -7.13
N LYS A 131 8.12 -20.03 -5.96
CA LYS A 131 8.12 -20.76 -4.69
C LYS A 131 6.70 -21.19 -4.32
N LEU A 132 6.52 -22.50 -4.09
CA LEU A 132 5.19 -23.06 -3.77
C LEU A 132 4.89 -23.16 -2.27
N VAL A 133 5.93 -23.37 -1.46
CA VAL A 133 5.79 -23.76 -0.05
C VAL A 133 6.86 -23.11 0.81
N ASP A 134 6.46 -22.66 2.01
CA ASP A 134 7.36 -22.22 3.06
C ASP A 134 7.50 -23.28 4.15
N LEU A 135 8.75 -23.48 4.60
CA LEU A 135 9.10 -24.21 5.81
C LEU A 135 9.45 -23.19 6.89
N LEU A 136 8.57 -23.02 7.86
CA LEU A 136 8.76 -22.12 8.98
C LEU A 136 9.20 -22.92 10.22
N VAL A 137 10.26 -22.46 10.88
CA VAL A 137 10.76 -23.06 12.13
C VAL A 137 10.61 -22.00 13.21
N PHE A 138 9.86 -22.32 14.26
CA PHE A 138 9.62 -21.43 15.39
C PHE A 138 10.23 -22.02 16.65
N PHE A 139 10.81 -21.15 17.47
CA PHE A 139 11.26 -21.45 18.81
C PHE A 139 10.27 -20.81 19.80
N GLY A 140 9.44 -21.63 20.45
CA GLY A 140 8.33 -21.16 21.30
C GLY A 140 7.04 -20.83 20.53
N ASP A 141 6.25 -19.90 21.09
CA ASP A 141 5.00 -19.42 20.47
C ASP A 141 5.32 -18.54 19.25
N PRO A 142 4.79 -18.84 18.04
CA PRO A 142 4.99 -18.00 16.86
C PRO A 142 4.38 -16.59 16.97
N PHE A 143 3.43 -16.39 17.87
CA PHE A 143 2.71 -15.12 18.03
C PHE A 143 2.67 -14.67 19.49
N PRO A 144 3.82 -14.38 20.12
CA PRO A 144 3.85 -13.95 21.51
C PRO A 144 3.18 -12.56 21.65
N PRO A 145 2.44 -12.30 22.75
CA PRO A 145 1.94 -10.96 23.03
C PRO A 145 3.11 -9.96 23.12
N VAL A 146 2.99 -8.86 22.41
CA VAL A 146 3.95 -7.75 22.45
C VAL A 146 3.33 -6.63 23.29
N ASP A 147 4.10 -6.05 24.20
CA ASP A 147 3.65 -4.91 24.98
C ASP A 147 3.56 -3.63 24.12
N MET A 148 2.94 -2.57 24.66
CA MET A 148 2.79 -1.28 23.98
C MET A 148 4.12 -0.61 23.57
N ALA A 149 5.26 -1.10 24.07
CA ALA A 149 6.60 -0.60 23.75
C ALA A 149 7.33 -1.46 22.70
N GLY A 150 6.70 -2.52 22.18
CA GLY A 150 7.33 -3.43 21.21
C GLY A 150 8.19 -4.53 21.85
N ASN A 151 8.25 -4.59 23.18
CA ASN A 151 8.99 -5.64 23.88
C ASN A 151 8.09 -6.87 24.08
N LYS A 152 8.67 -8.07 23.99
CA LYS A 152 7.95 -9.30 24.32
C LYS A 152 7.46 -9.20 25.76
N ALA A 153 6.15 -9.31 25.98
CA ALA A 153 5.62 -9.41 27.34
C ALA A 153 6.30 -10.62 28.00
N ALA A 154 7.04 -10.38 29.08
CA ALA A 154 7.94 -11.36 29.67
C ALA A 154 7.20 -12.65 30.04
N SER A 155 7.34 -13.66 29.19
CA SER A 155 7.19 -15.06 29.59
C SER A 155 8.49 -15.41 30.31
N SER A 156 8.39 -15.70 31.62
CA SER A 156 9.51 -16.12 32.45
C SER A 156 10.26 -17.31 31.84
N GLY A 157 11.38 -17.06 31.15
CA GLY A 157 12.22 -18.12 30.59
C GLY A 157 13.16 -17.65 29.46
N SER A 158 14.36 -17.21 29.86
CA SER A 158 15.63 -17.28 29.11
C SER A 158 15.74 -16.70 27.69
N THR A 159 16.51 -15.61 27.62
CA THR A 159 17.17 -14.95 26.47
C THR A 159 17.72 -15.84 25.35
N SER A 160 17.43 -15.46 24.09
CA SER A 160 18.40 -15.03 23.07
C SER A 160 17.68 -14.79 21.74
N GLU A 161 17.78 -13.57 21.23
CA GLU A 161 17.33 -13.19 19.89
C GLU A 161 18.34 -13.69 18.85
N SER A 162 17.87 -14.40 17.84
CA SER A 162 18.56 -14.52 16.55
C SER A 162 17.57 -15.02 15.50
N GLU A 163 17.05 -14.10 14.68
CA GLU A 163 16.45 -14.45 13.40
C GLU A 163 17.60 -14.82 12.46
N VAL A 164 17.88 -16.12 12.36
CA VAL A 164 18.79 -16.64 11.33
C VAL A 164 17.95 -17.08 10.14
N VAL A 165 17.92 -16.26 9.10
CA VAL A 165 17.58 -16.68 7.75
C VAL A 165 18.76 -17.55 7.27
N THR A 166 18.68 -18.86 7.46
CA THR A 166 19.69 -19.78 6.89
C THR A 166 19.42 -20.00 5.40
N GLN A 167 20.28 -19.41 4.59
CA GLN A 167 20.68 -19.94 3.28
C GLN A 167 21.07 -21.42 3.40
N ALA A 168 20.76 -22.18 2.34
CA ALA A 168 20.81 -23.63 2.24
C ALA A 168 21.96 -24.33 3.00
N CYS A 169 21.62 -25.06 4.06
CA CYS A 169 22.49 -26.07 4.65
C CYS A 169 22.36 -27.37 3.85
N THR A 170 23.42 -27.73 3.12
CA THR A 170 23.56 -29.05 2.49
C THR A 170 23.69 -30.11 3.60
N PHE A 171 22.59 -30.76 3.97
CA PHE A 171 22.63 -31.85 4.95
C PHE A 171 23.21 -33.11 4.30
N SER A 172 24.39 -33.51 4.76
CA SER A 172 24.99 -34.81 4.46
C SER A 172 24.12 -35.94 4.99
N LYS A 173 24.16 -37.05 4.24
CA LYS A 173 23.36 -38.27 4.40
C LYS A 173 23.38 -38.89 5.81
N GLU A 174 22.28 -39.62 6.04
CA GLU A 174 22.02 -40.68 7.03
C GLU A 174 21.44 -40.26 8.39
N PHE A 175 20.09 -40.29 8.46
CA PHE A 175 19.41 -40.69 9.67
C PHE A 175 18.21 -41.59 9.32
N ARG A 176 18.42 -42.91 9.39
CA ARG A 176 17.33 -43.90 9.39
C ARG A 176 16.92 -44.12 10.84
N SER A 177 15.68 -43.83 11.20
CA SER A 177 15.07 -44.43 12.38
C SER A 177 13.58 -44.69 12.19
N SER A 178 13.28 -45.99 12.14
CA SER A 178 12.00 -46.68 12.34
C SER A 178 10.91 -45.93 13.10
N PHE A 179 9.77 -45.69 12.43
CA PHE A 179 8.50 -45.36 13.09
C PHE A 179 7.85 -46.64 13.64
N ARG A 180 7.89 -46.83 14.96
CA ARG A 180 6.97 -47.74 15.66
C ARG A 180 5.80 -46.92 16.23
N ARG A 181 4.58 -47.31 15.85
CA ARG A 181 3.33 -46.90 16.51
C ARG A 181 3.26 -47.50 17.91
N ALA A 182 3.00 -46.67 18.91
CA ALA A 182 2.04 -46.87 20.01
C ALA A 182 2.37 -45.92 21.17
N ALA A 183 1.42 -45.05 21.54
CA ALA A 183 1.00 -44.84 22.93
C ALA A 183 -0.10 -43.78 23.02
N LEU A 184 -1.23 -44.21 23.58
CA LEU A 184 -2.34 -43.42 24.07
C LEU A 184 -1.93 -42.70 25.37
N ASN A 185 -2.51 -41.51 25.61
CA ASN A 185 -2.72 -40.85 26.91
C ASN A 185 -1.52 -40.38 27.75
N GLN A 186 -1.19 -39.09 27.62
CA GLN A 186 -1.10 -38.09 28.70
C GLN A 186 -0.54 -36.80 28.09
N GLU A 187 -1.40 -35.84 27.76
CA GLU A 187 -0.97 -34.48 27.41
C GLU A 187 -0.51 -33.76 28.68
N SER A 188 0.68 -34.13 29.13
CA SER A 188 1.54 -33.19 29.86
C SER A 188 1.84 -32.06 28.88
N THR A 189 1.60 -30.82 29.32
CA THR A 189 1.98 -29.59 28.63
C THR A 189 3.50 -29.52 28.53
N ARG A 190 4.09 -30.30 27.62
CA ARG A 190 5.44 -30.04 27.14
C ARG A 190 5.33 -28.76 26.31
N GLU A 191 5.90 -27.68 26.82
CA GLU A 191 6.07 -26.47 26.03
C GLU A 191 6.73 -26.87 24.71
N LYS A 192 6.09 -26.55 23.59
CA LYS A 192 6.65 -26.81 22.27
C LYS A 192 7.84 -25.87 22.11
N ILE A 193 9.03 -26.35 22.48
CA ILE A 193 10.27 -25.57 22.40
C ILE A 193 10.59 -25.25 20.95
N VAL A 194 10.37 -26.21 20.04
CA VAL A 194 10.56 -26.03 18.60
C VAL A 194 9.32 -26.54 17.88
N SER A 195 8.80 -25.76 16.93
CA SER A 195 7.73 -26.19 16.03
C SER A 195 8.13 -25.92 14.58
N VAL A 196 7.75 -26.85 13.70
CA VAL A 196 8.03 -26.77 12.26
C VAL A 196 6.70 -26.79 11.52
N LEU A 197 6.47 -25.81 10.67
CA LEU A 197 5.24 -25.64 9.90
C LEU A 197 5.56 -25.59 8.41
N ILE A 198 4.86 -26.42 7.64
CA ILE A 198 4.88 -26.37 6.18
C ILE A 198 3.57 -25.71 5.74
N ARG A 199 3.64 -24.65 4.93
CA ARG A 199 2.46 -23.93 4.43
C ARG A 199 2.63 -23.51 2.96
N PRO A 200 1.54 -23.23 2.23
CA PRO A 200 1.64 -22.57 0.93
C PRO A 200 2.41 -21.26 1.05
N HIS A 201 3.24 -20.98 0.06
CA HIS A 201 3.92 -19.70 -0.06
C HIS A 201 2.90 -18.60 -0.39
N GLU A 202 3.02 -17.46 0.29
CA GLU A 202 2.08 -16.34 0.16
C GLU A 202 2.73 -15.07 -0.37
N GLY A 203 4.01 -15.16 -0.75
CA GLY A 203 4.86 -14.05 -1.19
C GLY A 203 6.01 -13.78 -0.23
N VAL A 204 6.84 -12.82 -0.61
CA VAL A 204 8.07 -12.45 0.10
C VAL A 204 7.72 -11.49 1.23
N SER A 205 8.08 -11.83 2.48
CA SER A 205 7.82 -10.94 3.61
C SER A 205 8.65 -9.66 3.49
N ALA A 206 7.98 -8.50 3.57
CA ALA A 206 8.62 -7.22 3.36
C ALA A 206 7.93 -6.08 4.13
N ASP A 207 8.72 -5.03 4.38
CA ASP A 207 8.28 -3.79 5.04
C ASP A 207 8.14 -2.62 4.05
N SER A 208 8.41 -2.89 2.77
CA SER A 208 8.37 -1.97 1.65
C SER A 208 8.02 -2.75 0.38
N PRO A 209 7.18 -2.22 -0.53
CA PRO A 209 6.59 -0.88 -0.48
C PRO A 209 5.39 -0.78 0.47
N TYR A 210 4.81 -1.91 0.89
CA TYR A 210 3.69 -1.93 1.83
C TYR A 210 4.15 -2.08 3.27
N SER A 211 3.52 -1.37 4.20
CA SER A 211 3.72 -1.58 5.63
C SER A 211 2.42 -1.37 6.42
N VAL A 212 2.35 -1.94 7.61
CA VAL A 212 1.18 -1.85 8.50
C VAL A 212 1.60 -1.47 9.92
N VAL A 213 0.85 -0.55 10.52
CA VAL A 213 1.05 -0.11 11.90
C VAL A 213 -0.29 -0.03 12.64
N PRO A 214 -0.40 -0.61 13.84
CA PRO A 214 0.58 -1.51 14.48
C PRO A 214 0.62 -2.91 13.81
N ARG A 215 1.70 -3.67 14.01
CA ARG A 215 1.79 -5.09 13.56
C ARG A 215 0.99 -6.05 14.44
N GLN A 216 0.72 -5.69 15.68
CA GLN A 216 -0.13 -6.48 16.57
C GLN A 216 -1.22 -5.57 17.13
N ILE A 217 -2.47 -6.05 17.11
CA ILE A 217 -3.62 -5.28 17.59
C ILE A 217 -4.67 -6.20 18.20
N VAL A 218 -5.31 -5.76 19.28
CA VAL A 218 -6.48 -6.43 19.86
C VAL A 218 -7.74 -5.76 19.34
N VAL A 219 -8.60 -6.51 18.65
CA VAL A 219 -9.91 -6.04 18.21
C VAL A 219 -10.95 -6.50 19.23
N PRO A 220 -11.59 -5.59 19.98
CA PRO A 220 -12.46 -5.95 21.08
C PRO A 220 -13.72 -6.67 20.60
N GLY A 221 -14.22 -7.62 21.40
CA GLY A 221 -15.46 -8.34 21.13
C GLY A 221 -16.64 -7.39 20.93
N GLY A 222 -17.39 -7.57 19.84
CA GLY A 222 -18.50 -6.69 19.44
C GLY A 222 -18.08 -5.28 19.02
N GLY A 223 -16.77 -5.01 18.93
CA GLY A 223 -16.23 -3.68 18.67
C GLY A 223 -15.37 -3.61 17.40
N SER A 224 -14.53 -2.59 17.35
CA SER A 224 -13.66 -2.33 16.20
C SER A 224 -12.34 -1.67 16.62
N SER A 225 -11.33 -1.80 15.77
CA SER A 225 -10.04 -1.13 15.94
C SER A 225 -9.51 -0.68 14.58
N ASP A 226 -8.78 0.43 14.56
CA ASP A 226 -8.24 1.02 13.34
C ASP A 226 -6.76 0.63 13.18
N VAL A 227 -6.37 0.23 11.97
CA VAL A 227 -4.98 0.01 11.55
C VAL A 227 -4.63 0.94 10.40
N TYR A 228 -3.36 1.27 10.27
CA TYR A 228 -2.85 2.13 9.21
C TYR A 228 -1.98 1.31 8.27
N ILE A 229 -2.36 1.27 7.00
CA ILE A 229 -1.61 0.58 5.96
C ILE A 229 -1.03 1.66 5.04
N SER A 230 0.28 1.61 4.83
CA SER A 230 0.98 2.57 3.98
C SER A 230 1.53 1.89 2.73
N PHE A 231 1.64 2.68 1.67
CA PHE A 231 2.35 2.34 0.44
C PHE A 231 3.41 3.41 0.18
N THR A 232 4.67 3.00 0.13
CA THR A 232 5.82 3.86 -0.18
C THR A 232 6.22 3.61 -1.64
N PRO A 233 5.99 4.58 -2.55
CA PRO A 233 6.34 4.43 -3.96
C PRO A 233 7.84 4.16 -4.16
N LEU A 234 8.18 3.03 -4.79
CA LEU A 234 9.55 2.73 -5.18
C LEU A 234 10.01 3.63 -6.33
N VAL A 235 11.33 3.73 -6.52
CA VAL A 235 11.91 4.39 -7.69
C VAL A 235 11.89 3.40 -8.85
N LEU A 236 11.04 3.69 -9.82
CA LEU A 236 10.90 2.95 -11.08
C LEU A 236 12.13 3.15 -11.97
N PRO A 237 12.77 2.08 -12.49
CA PRO A 237 13.84 2.20 -13.46
C PRO A 237 13.38 2.90 -14.74
N ASP A 238 14.26 3.66 -15.39
CA ASP A 238 13.92 4.43 -16.60
C ASP A 238 13.46 3.57 -17.79
N THR A 239 13.75 2.26 -17.76
CA THR A 239 13.34 1.30 -18.78
C THR A 239 11.86 0.89 -18.69
N GLU A 240 11.23 1.05 -17.53
CA GLU A 240 9.86 0.58 -17.29
C GLU A 240 8.87 1.74 -17.30
N ALA A 241 7.88 1.72 -18.19
CA ALA A 241 6.86 2.79 -18.21
C ALA A 241 5.88 2.72 -17.01
N GLU A 242 5.69 1.52 -16.46
CA GLU A 242 4.74 1.24 -15.39
C GLU A 242 5.15 -0.02 -14.62
N LEU A 243 4.96 -0.01 -13.30
CA LEU A 243 5.13 -1.18 -12.44
C LEU A 243 3.88 -1.42 -11.58
N SER A 244 3.31 -2.62 -11.66
CA SER A 244 2.27 -3.07 -10.74
C SER A 244 2.93 -3.55 -9.44
N CYS A 245 2.47 -3.02 -8.31
CA CYS A 245 2.93 -3.44 -7.00
C CYS A 245 1.77 -4.17 -6.32
N ASP A 246 1.81 -5.51 -6.37
CA ASP A 246 0.81 -6.35 -5.72
C ASP A 246 1.33 -6.83 -4.36
N GLY A 247 0.45 -6.76 -3.36
CA GLY A 247 0.79 -7.12 -1.99
C GLY A 247 -0.33 -7.89 -1.30
N LEU A 248 0.05 -8.60 -0.24
CA LEU A 248 -0.86 -9.37 0.59
C LEU A 248 -0.58 -9.08 2.06
N MET A 249 -1.61 -8.70 2.81
CA MET A 249 -1.55 -8.62 4.27
C MET A 249 -2.34 -9.77 4.87
N LEU A 250 -1.70 -10.53 5.76
CA LEU A 250 -2.31 -11.61 6.54
C LEU A 250 -2.43 -11.20 8.00
N GLY A 251 -3.60 -11.43 8.61
CA GLY A 251 -3.81 -11.27 10.05
C GLY A 251 -4.08 -12.60 10.73
N PHE A 252 -3.12 -13.10 11.49
CA PHE A 252 -3.25 -14.35 12.25
C PHE A 252 -3.96 -14.08 13.57
N MET A 253 -4.97 -14.89 13.86
CA MET A 253 -5.85 -14.67 15.00
C MET A 253 -5.40 -15.45 16.22
N SER A 254 -5.35 -14.77 17.35
CA SER A 254 -5.08 -15.35 18.67
C SER A 254 -6.17 -14.93 19.66
N LEU A 255 -6.60 -15.86 20.50
CA LEU A 255 -7.52 -15.61 21.60
C LEU A 255 -6.72 -15.67 22.90
N ASP A 256 -6.53 -14.56 23.60
CA ASP A 256 -5.71 -14.58 24.82
C ASP A 256 -6.44 -15.15 26.03
N ASP A 257 -7.77 -15.00 26.05
CA ASP A 257 -8.62 -15.62 27.05
C ASP A 257 -8.65 -17.16 26.88
N LYS A 258 -8.27 -17.87 27.95
CA LYS A 258 -8.28 -19.34 28.01
C LYS A 258 -9.68 -19.92 27.83
N LEU A 259 -10.71 -19.26 28.37
CA LEU A 259 -12.11 -19.69 28.22
C LEU A 259 -12.62 -19.48 26.80
N ALA A 260 -12.11 -18.45 26.12
CA ALA A 260 -12.36 -18.24 24.69
C ALA A 260 -11.65 -19.28 23.82
N LYS A 261 -10.43 -19.71 24.18
CA LYS A 261 -9.69 -20.75 23.43
C LYS A 261 -10.34 -22.13 23.50
N MET A 262 -10.68 -22.57 24.71
CA MET A 262 -11.11 -23.95 24.93
C MET A 262 -12.12 -24.07 26.07
N VAL A 263 -13.13 -24.91 25.84
CA VAL A 263 -13.97 -25.47 26.90
C VAL A 263 -13.77 -26.99 26.87
N PRO A 264 -13.27 -27.63 27.95
CA PRO A 264 -12.96 -29.04 27.95
C PRO A 264 -14.11 -29.90 27.40
N HIS A 265 -13.78 -30.80 26.47
CA HIS A 265 -14.70 -31.73 25.81
C HIS A 265 -15.88 -31.10 25.04
N LYS A 266 -15.90 -29.76 24.86
CA LYS A 266 -17.01 -29.07 24.18
C LYS A 266 -16.55 -28.16 23.06
N VAL A 267 -15.51 -27.37 23.29
CA VAL A 267 -15.09 -26.34 22.34
C VAL A 267 -13.58 -26.31 22.24
N GLN A 268 -13.07 -26.34 21.02
CA GLN A 268 -11.67 -26.10 20.71
C GLN A 268 -11.57 -25.11 19.56
N ARG A 269 -10.91 -23.99 19.79
CA ARG A 269 -10.66 -22.97 18.75
C ARG A 269 -9.20 -23.01 18.35
N SER A 270 -8.95 -23.09 17.04
CA SER A 270 -7.59 -22.97 16.51
C SER A 270 -7.11 -21.52 16.62
N HIS A 271 -5.80 -21.33 16.70
CA HIS A 271 -5.16 -20.01 16.80
C HIS A 271 -3.87 -19.96 15.98
N GLY A 272 -3.37 -18.75 15.73
CA GLY A 272 -2.19 -18.53 14.91
C GLY A 272 -2.32 -19.17 13.53
N TYR A 273 -1.33 -19.96 13.15
CA TYR A 273 -1.28 -20.64 11.85
C TYR A 273 -2.32 -21.75 11.67
N GLU A 274 -2.93 -22.25 12.75
CA GLU A 274 -3.98 -23.28 12.68
C GLU A 274 -5.36 -22.69 12.34
N ALA A 275 -5.51 -21.36 12.41
CA ALA A 275 -6.72 -20.65 12.04
C ALA A 275 -6.57 -19.97 10.67
N PRO A 276 -7.61 -19.96 9.81
CA PRO A 276 -7.57 -19.22 8.56
C PRO A 276 -7.36 -17.72 8.83
N PRO A 277 -6.31 -17.08 8.29
CA PRO A 277 -6.02 -15.68 8.60
C PRO A 277 -7.03 -14.73 7.94
N LEU A 278 -7.10 -13.50 8.48
CA LEU A 278 -7.62 -12.36 7.72
C LEU A 278 -6.73 -12.17 6.48
N ARG A 279 -7.33 -12.02 5.29
CA ARG A 279 -6.58 -11.79 4.04
C ARG A 279 -6.99 -10.47 3.42
N VAL A 280 -6.01 -9.64 3.07
CA VAL A 280 -6.21 -8.35 2.40
C VAL A 280 -5.25 -8.22 1.24
N HIS A 281 -5.78 -8.21 0.02
CA HIS A 281 -4.99 -7.89 -1.17
C HIS A 281 -4.77 -6.38 -1.25
N MET A 282 -3.59 -5.96 -1.66
CA MET A 282 -3.19 -4.57 -1.80
C MET A 282 -2.67 -4.35 -3.21
N GLU A 283 -3.13 -3.28 -3.86
CA GLU A 283 -2.83 -2.99 -5.27
C GLU A 283 -2.41 -1.52 -5.42
N ALA A 284 -1.29 -1.30 -6.09
CA ALA A 284 -0.79 0.02 -6.46
C ALA A 284 -0.10 -0.04 -7.82
N VAL A 285 -0.05 1.09 -8.51
CA VAL A 285 0.61 1.21 -9.81
C VAL A 285 1.59 2.37 -9.75
N LEU A 286 2.84 2.16 -10.17
CA LEU A 286 3.86 3.21 -10.26
C LEU A 286 4.04 3.65 -11.70
N ARG A 287 4.20 4.97 -11.91
CA ARG A 287 4.55 5.56 -13.21
C ARG A 287 5.51 6.73 -13.02
N HIS A 288 6.33 7.01 -14.03
CA HIS A 288 7.16 8.22 -14.06
C HIS A 288 6.29 9.49 -14.12
N PRO A 289 6.72 10.58 -13.48
CA PRO A 289 6.09 11.87 -13.67
C PRO A 289 6.53 12.44 -15.02
N LEU A 290 5.72 12.27 -16.06
CA LEU A 290 6.02 12.76 -17.40
C LEU A 290 4.99 13.80 -17.84
N LEU A 291 5.46 14.98 -18.26
CA LEU A 291 4.64 15.98 -18.93
C LEU A 291 4.80 15.85 -20.44
N VAL A 292 3.69 15.83 -21.16
CA VAL A 292 3.72 15.90 -22.62
C VAL A 292 3.91 17.36 -23.01
N VAL A 293 4.94 17.62 -23.80
CA VAL A 293 5.25 18.95 -24.31
C VAL A 293 4.76 19.06 -25.75
N GLU A 294 3.82 19.97 -25.98
CA GLU A 294 3.30 20.31 -27.30
C GLU A 294 3.86 21.67 -27.71
N MET A 295 4.56 21.70 -28.84
CA MET A 295 5.15 22.89 -29.46
C MET A 295 4.65 23.01 -30.89
N GLU A 296 4.75 24.18 -31.50
CA GLU A 296 4.53 24.33 -32.94
C GLU A 296 5.59 23.53 -33.73
N ASP A 297 5.26 23.08 -34.95
CA ASP A 297 5.99 22.08 -35.77
C ASP A 297 7.50 22.32 -35.96
N ARG A 298 8.01 23.52 -35.66
CA ARG A 298 9.43 23.89 -35.80
C ARG A 298 10.21 23.88 -34.48
N GLY A 299 9.59 23.48 -33.37
CA GLY A 299 10.16 23.58 -32.03
C GLY A 299 10.27 25.04 -31.55
N LEU A 300 10.85 25.23 -30.37
CA LEU A 300 11.02 26.54 -29.74
C LEU A 300 12.26 27.28 -30.27
N VAL A 301 12.15 27.81 -31.49
CA VAL A 301 13.26 28.48 -32.19
C VAL A 301 12.93 29.95 -32.42
N PHE A 302 13.75 30.84 -31.86
CA PHE A 302 13.60 32.28 -31.99
C PHE A 302 14.51 32.83 -33.10
N TYR A 303 13.92 33.55 -34.05
CA TYR A 303 14.66 34.29 -35.07
C TYR A 303 14.53 35.78 -34.78
N VAL A 304 15.66 36.42 -34.47
CA VAL A 304 15.71 37.83 -34.08
C VAL A 304 16.84 38.52 -34.82
N VAL A 305 16.65 39.80 -35.14
CA VAL A 305 17.65 40.62 -35.83
C VAL A 305 18.05 41.80 -34.97
N ALA A 306 19.30 42.25 -35.09
CA ALA A 306 19.80 43.38 -34.30
C ALA A 306 19.00 44.68 -34.53
N SER A 307 18.36 44.82 -35.70
CA SER A 307 17.48 45.96 -36.01
C SER A 307 16.24 46.03 -35.14
N ASP A 308 15.86 44.96 -34.43
CA ASP A 308 14.71 44.95 -33.53
C ASP A 308 14.92 45.88 -32.31
N LEU A 309 16.18 46.26 -32.04
CA LEU A 309 16.52 47.28 -31.04
C LEU A 309 16.27 48.73 -31.53
N LEU A 310 15.97 48.93 -32.80
CA LEU A 310 15.68 50.25 -33.36
C LEU A 310 14.16 50.51 -33.31
N PRO A 311 13.69 51.53 -32.57
CA PRO A 311 12.28 51.86 -32.55
C PRO A 311 11.83 52.43 -33.90
N ALA A 312 10.56 52.22 -34.26
CA ALA A 312 9.99 52.64 -35.54
C ALA A 312 9.93 54.17 -35.77
N GLY A 313 10.25 54.99 -34.76
CA GLY A 313 10.19 56.45 -34.81
C GLY A 313 11.59 57.10 -34.86
N PRO A 314 11.83 58.11 -35.71
CA PRO A 314 13.15 58.68 -35.97
C PRO A 314 13.80 59.44 -34.79
N PHE A 315 13.13 59.57 -33.64
CA PHE A 315 13.61 60.29 -32.46
C PHE A 315 13.59 59.48 -31.16
N ASN A 316 13.20 58.21 -31.21
CA ASN A 316 13.29 57.34 -30.06
C ASN A 316 14.70 56.71 -30.09
N GLY A 317 15.48 56.86 -29.02
CA GLY A 317 16.81 56.27 -28.92
C GLY A 317 16.78 54.74 -29.03
N VAL A 318 17.95 54.11 -29.18
CA VAL A 318 18.08 52.65 -29.29
C VAL A 318 17.50 51.98 -28.03
N LEU A 319 16.66 50.96 -28.23
CA LEU A 319 16.08 50.18 -27.14
C LEU A 319 17.18 49.41 -26.39
N THR A 320 17.03 49.27 -25.08
CA THR A 320 17.96 48.48 -24.25
C THR A 320 17.67 46.99 -24.34
N ASP A 321 16.42 46.62 -24.63
CA ASP A 321 15.92 45.25 -24.70
C ASP A 321 14.76 45.17 -25.72
N ALA A 322 14.79 44.16 -26.59
CA ALA A 322 13.72 43.78 -27.50
C ALA A 322 13.37 42.31 -27.27
N VAL A 323 12.11 42.03 -26.92
CA VAL A 323 11.68 40.72 -26.45
C VAL A 323 10.77 40.04 -27.47
N ILE A 324 11.16 38.85 -27.92
CA ILE A 324 10.28 37.93 -28.65
C ILE A 324 9.84 36.82 -27.71
N THR A 325 8.56 36.44 -27.76
CA THR A 325 8.00 35.42 -26.86
C THR A 325 7.29 34.35 -27.68
N GLN A 326 7.62 33.09 -27.41
CA GLN A 326 6.93 31.92 -27.94
C GLN A 326 6.33 31.14 -26.77
N SER A 327 5.30 30.36 -27.07
CA SER A 327 4.60 29.58 -26.05
C SER A 327 4.69 28.09 -26.37
N LEU A 328 4.87 27.29 -25.35
CA LEU A 328 4.71 25.83 -25.40
C LEU A 328 3.57 25.43 -24.45
N LYS A 329 2.97 24.28 -24.72
CA LYS A 329 1.91 23.72 -23.89
C LYS A 329 2.41 22.48 -23.19
N LEU A 330 2.36 22.50 -21.87
CA LEU A 330 2.60 21.34 -21.02
C LEU A 330 1.26 20.65 -20.73
N MET A 331 1.20 19.34 -20.86
CA MET A 331 0.00 18.54 -20.61
C MET A 331 0.30 17.40 -19.65
N ASN A 332 -0.52 17.27 -18.61
CA ASN A 332 -0.46 16.10 -17.74
C ASN A 332 -1.37 14.99 -18.29
N CYS A 333 -0.79 14.04 -19.01
CA CYS A 333 -1.49 12.86 -19.51
C CYS A 333 -1.50 11.70 -18.49
N THR A 334 -0.92 11.88 -17.30
CA THR A 334 -0.90 10.86 -16.24
C THR A 334 -2.21 10.84 -15.46
N LYS A 335 -2.40 9.80 -14.64
CA LYS A 335 -3.59 9.64 -13.77
C LYS A 335 -3.45 10.34 -12.41
N VAL A 336 -2.33 11.03 -12.17
CA VAL A 336 -1.97 11.65 -10.89
C VAL A 336 -1.62 13.13 -11.07
N PRO A 337 -1.84 13.99 -10.06
CA PRO A 337 -1.35 15.36 -10.12
C PRO A 337 0.18 15.37 -10.11
N LEU A 338 0.77 16.19 -10.99
CA LEU A 338 2.21 16.36 -11.09
C LEU A 338 2.60 17.72 -10.51
N TYR A 339 3.55 17.69 -9.58
CA TYR A 339 4.15 18.89 -9.00
C TYR A 339 5.55 19.06 -9.56
N PHE A 340 5.86 20.24 -10.08
CA PHE A 340 7.11 20.48 -10.79
C PHE A 340 7.56 21.94 -10.75
N ARG A 341 8.81 22.17 -11.12
CA ARG A 341 9.42 23.48 -11.30
C ARG A 341 9.96 23.58 -12.72
N LEU A 342 10.01 24.81 -13.22
CA LEU A 342 10.52 25.12 -14.55
C LEU A 342 11.70 26.07 -14.40
N PHE A 343 12.84 25.68 -14.94
CA PHE A 343 14.01 26.56 -15.00
C PHE A 343 14.78 26.32 -16.29
N LEU A 344 15.61 27.29 -16.64
CA LEU A 344 16.53 27.16 -17.76
C LEU A 344 17.86 26.63 -17.23
N SER A 345 18.55 25.81 -18.01
CA SER A 345 19.81 25.17 -17.61
C SER A 345 20.93 26.16 -17.25
N THR A 346 20.85 27.41 -17.71
CA THR A 346 21.77 28.48 -17.31
C THR A 346 21.00 29.70 -16.76
N PRO A 347 21.49 30.35 -15.68
CA PRO A 347 20.78 31.45 -15.05
C PRO A 347 20.81 32.74 -15.88
N SER A 348 19.81 32.89 -16.76
CA SER A 348 19.32 34.11 -17.45
C SER A 348 20.27 34.95 -18.35
N THR A 349 19.67 35.49 -19.40
CA THR A 349 20.22 36.04 -20.66
C THR A 349 20.83 34.96 -21.59
N PRO A 350 20.39 34.88 -22.85
CA PRO A 350 19.34 35.71 -23.48
C PRO A 350 17.90 35.23 -23.22
N PHE A 351 17.66 34.07 -22.60
CA PHE A 351 16.30 33.57 -22.40
C PHE A 351 15.74 33.85 -21.00
N SER A 352 14.41 33.97 -20.93
CA SER A 352 13.65 34.04 -19.68
C SER A 352 12.36 33.21 -19.77
N LEU A 353 11.84 32.82 -18.61
CA LEU A 353 10.60 32.05 -18.47
C LEU A 353 9.53 32.89 -17.81
N SER A 354 8.33 32.87 -18.38
CA SER A 354 7.11 33.34 -17.72
C SER A 354 6.02 32.29 -17.85
N SER A 355 5.45 31.86 -16.72
CA SER A 355 4.33 30.92 -16.69
C SER A 355 3.04 31.71 -16.48
N THR A 356 2.04 31.50 -17.34
CA THR A 356 0.68 32.01 -17.09
C THR A 356 -0.09 31.01 -16.25
N ASP A 357 -0.31 31.39 -14.99
CA ASP A 357 -0.96 30.59 -13.95
C ASP A 357 -2.32 30.03 -14.40
N PRO A 358 -2.57 28.71 -14.36
CA PRO A 358 -3.90 28.15 -14.57
C PRO A 358 -4.77 28.46 -13.35
N LYS A 359 -5.31 29.69 -13.29
CA LYS A 359 -6.42 30.15 -12.44
C LYS A 359 -6.41 29.62 -10.98
N LYS A 360 -6.06 30.51 -10.03
CA LYS A 360 -6.47 30.47 -8.61
C LYS A 360 -6.03 29.23 -7.83
N SER A 361 -4.79 29.25 -7.35
CA SER A 361 -4.44 28.59 -6.08
C SER A 361 -5.28 29.21 -4.94
N THR A 362 -6.46 28.66 -4.72
CA THR A 362 -7.23 28.89 -3.49
C THR A 362 -7.55 27.54 -2.87
N LYS A 363 -7.06 27.37 -1.64
CA LYS A 363 -7.35 26.33 -0.63
C LYS A 363 -6.49 25.07 -0.68
N THR A 364 -5.34 25.13 -0.01
CA THR A 364 -5.14 24.30 1.18
C THR A 364 -4.58 25.17 2.31
N SER A 365 -5.24 25.10 3.46
CA SER A 365 -4.95 25.80 4.69
C SER A 365 -3.84 25.11 5.49
N HIS A 366 -3.02 25.93 6.14
CA HIS A 366 -2.04 25.65 7.20
C HIS A 366 -0.62 25.26 6.79
N GLY A 367 0.30 26.22 7.02
CA GLY A 367 1.74 26.00 6.96
C GLY A 367 2.52 27.22 6.47
N LYS A 368 2.42 28.37 7.15
CA LYS A 368 3.35 29.49 6.93
C LYS A 368 4.75 29.06 7.35
N LYS A 369 5.58 28.68 6.38
CA LYS A 369 7.02 28.92 6.38
C LYS A 369 7.40 29.28 4.95
N GLU A 370 7.53 30.58 4.70
CA GLU A 370 8.33 31.09 3.59
C GLU A 370 9.77 30.65 3.86
N GLU A 371 10.18 29.54 3.25
CA GLU A 371 11.59 29.23 3.10
C GLU A 371 12.15 30.05 1.93
N ARG A 372 13.19 30.82 2.25
CA ARG A 372 13.87 31.76 1.35
C ARG A 372 14.34 31.05 0.08
N GLY A 373 14.01 31.61 -1.08
CA GLY A 373 14.75 31.41 -2.33
C GLY A 373 14.25 30.34 -3.29
N GLN A 374 13.19 29.58 -2.98
CA GLN A 374 12.69 28.55 -3.90
C GLN A 374 11.65 29.11 -4.88
N GLN A 375 11.86 28.90 -6.18
CA GLN A 375 10.87 29.24 -7.22
C GLN A 375 9.51 28.57 -6.93
N PRO A 376 8.39 29.22 -7.30
CA PRO A 376 7.06 28.69 -7.05
C PRO A 376 6.89 27.33 -7.73
N GLN A 377 6.43 26.33 -6.97
CA GLN A 377 6.13 24.99 -7.48
C GLN A 377 4.80 25.02 -8.23
N HIS A 378 4.79 24.54 -9.47
CA HIS A 378 3.59 24.40 -10.28
C HIS A 378 2.90 23.06 -10.01
N VAL A 379 1.58 23.01 -10.19
CA VAL A 379 0.77 21.79 -10.13
C VAL A 379 -0.08 21.66 -11.39
N LEU A 380 -0.02 20.49 -12.04
CA LEU A 380 -0.91 20.12 -13.14
C LEU A 380 -1.70 18.88 -12.75
N TYR A 381 -3.03 19.00 -12.67
CA TYR A 381 -3.90 17.85 -12.42
C TYR A 381 -4.06 16.99 -13.69
N PRO A 382 -4.50 15.73 -13.58
CA PRO A 382 -4.75 14.87 -14.73
C PRO A 382 -5.59 15.55 -15.81
N GLN A 383 -5.16 15.40 -17.07
CA GLN A 383 -5.80 15.97 -18.26
C GLN A 383 -5.83 17.51 -18.31
N GLN A 384 -5.13 18.20 -17.40
CA GLN A 384 -4.94 19.65 -17.49
C GLN A 384 -3.73 20.00 -18.36
N ASN A 385 -3.76 21.23 -18.86
CA ASN A 385 -2.65 21.82 -19.59
C ASN A 385 -2.28 23.19 -19.01
N MET A 386 -1.04 23.58 -19.23
CA MET A 386 -0.49 24.88 -18.86
C MET A 386 0.27 25.45 -20.04
N LEU A 387 0.06 26.74 -20.31
CA LEU A 387 0.82 27.47 -21.31
C LEU A 387 2.04 28.11 -20.64
N VAL A 388 3.23 27.74 -21.11
CA VAL A 388 4.50 28.30 -20.67
C VAL A 388 5.02 29.21 -21.77
N LYS A 389 5.37 30.43 -21.41
CA LYS A 389 5.96 31.40 -22.32
C LYS A 389 7.47 31.45 -22.10
N VAL A 390 8.21 31.23 -23.17
CA VAL A 390 9.65 31.37 -23.21
C VAL A 390 9.94 32.62 -24.03
N SER A 391 10.75 33.51 -23.48
CA SER A 391 11.09 34.78 -24.10
C SER A 391 12.58 34.82 -24.40
N PHE A 392 12.94 35.37 -25.55
CA PHE A 392 14.31 35.70 -25.91
C PHE A 392 14.46 37.22 -25.89
N HIS A 393 15.45 37.69 -25.14
CA HIS A 393 15.78 39.08 -24.93
C HIS A 393 16.95 39.46 -25.82
N THR A 394 16.70 40.27 -26.83
CA THR A 394 17.76 40.89 -27.62
C THR A 394 18.22 42.13 -26.90
N THR A 395 19.45 42.13 -26.39
CA THR A 395 20.06 43.27 -25.70
C THR A 395 21.31 43.74 -26.44
N LEU A 396 21.73 44.99 -26.20
CA LEU A 396 22.96 45.53 -26.77
C LEU A 396 24.22 44.75 -26.35
N GLU A 397 24.19 44.11 -25.18
CA GLU A 397 25.28 43.26 -24.72
C GLU A 397 25.50 42.07 -25.64
N LEU A 398 24.41 41.47 -26.16
CA LEU A 398 24.50 40.30 -27.03
C LEU A 398 25.28 40.59 -28.32
N LEU A 399 25.16 41.81 -28.85
CA LEU A 399 25.86 42.24 -30.06
C LEU A 399 27.38 42.26 -29.89
N ARG A 400 27.89 42.35 -28.64
CA ARG A 400 29.33 42.34 -28.38
C ARG A 400 29.93 40.93 -28.55
N TYR A 401 29.15 39.87 -28.36
CA TYR A 401 29.63 38.48 -28.46
C TYR A 401 30.16 38.14 -29.86
N GLN A 402 29.74 38.84 -30.92
CA GLN A 402 30.25 38.62 -32.28
C GLN A 402 31.75 38.94 -32.46
N HIS A 403 32.34 39.65 -31.51
CA HIS A 403 33.74 40.08 -31.52
C HIS A 403 34.58 39.37 -30.45
N LEU A 404 33.98 38.53 -29.62
CA LEU A 404 34.68 37.82 -28.56
C LEU A 404 35.24 36.48 -29.08
N PRO A 405 36.41 36.05 -28.57
CA PRO A 405 36.92 34.71 -28.85
C PRO A 405 36.02 33.65 -28.18
N GLU A 406 36.01 32.42 -28.70
CA GLU A 406 35.16 31.33 -28.21
C GLU A 406 35.31 31.06 -26.70
N THR A 407 36.50 31.31 -26.14
CA THR A 407 36.80 31.16 -24.71
C THR A 407 36.09 32.14 -23.79
N GLN A 408 35.50 33.22 -24.35
CA GLN A 408 34.78 34.27 -23.61
C GLN A 408 33.28 34.31 -23.95
N LEU A 409 32.77 33.35 -24.72
CA LEU A 409 31.36 33.25 -25.05
C LEU A 409 30.56 32.63 -23.88
N LEU A 410 29.28 32.99 -23.80
CA LEU A 410 28.35 32.36 -22.85
C LEU A 410 28.21 30.86 -23.14
N PRO A 411 27.98 30.01 -22.12
CA PRO A 411 27.68 28.60 -22.34
C PRO A 411 26.46 28.44 -23.27
N GLY A 412 26.63 27.66 -24.33
CA GLY A 412 25.60 27.47 -25.37
C GLY A 412 25.57 28.55 -26.45
N CYS A 413 26.45 29.55 -26.42
CA CYS A 413 26.60 30.56 -27.49
C CYS A 413 27.63 30.14 -28.54
N GLN A 414 27.28 30.24 -29.82
CA GLN A 414 28.16 29.96 -30.95
C GLN A 414 28.07 31.09 -31.98
N VAL A 415 29.22 31.48 -32.56
CA VAL A 415 29.28 32.43 -33.67
C VAL A 415 29.41 31.65 -34.97
N LEU A 416 28.36 31.68 -35.79
CA LEU A 416 28.32 31.03 -37.10
C LEU A 416 28.65 32.06 -38.19
N GLN A 417 29.56 31.72 -39.09
CA GLN A 417 29.84 32.53 -40.28
C GLN A 417 29.22 31.86 -41.51
N LEU A 418 28.41 32.62 -42.24
CA LEU A 418 27.77 32.17 -43.47
C LEU A 418 28.67 32.43 -44.67
N GLU A 419 28.45 31.70 -45.76
CA GLU A 419 29.22 31.80 -47.01
C GLU A 419 29.18 33.21 -47.65
N ASN A 420 28.12 33.96 -47.37
CA ASN A 420 27.95 35.35 -47.81
C ASN A 420 28.70 36.38 -46.93
N GLY A 421 29.45 35.93 -45.92
CA GLY A 421 30.19 36.79 -44.99
C GLY A 421 29.38 37.29 -43.80
N GLU A 422 28.07 37.00 -43.72
CA GLU A 422 27.23 37.34 -42.57
C GLU A 422 27.58 36.49 -41.34
N ARG A 423 27.46 37.08 -40.16
CA ARG A 423 27.64 36.37 -38.88
C ARG A 423 26.30 36.20 -38.18
N LYS A 424 26.07 35.01 -37.60
CA LYS A 424 24.90 34.69 -36.79
C LYS A 424 25.34 34.23 -35.41
N LEU A 425 24.69 34.72 -34.37
CA LEU A 425 24.82 34.20 -33.01
C LEU A 425 23.76 33.14 -32.79
N LYS A 426 24.18 31.92 -32.44
CA LYS A 426 23.29 30.83 -32.05
C LYS A 426 23.38 30.64 -30.55
N PHE A 427 22.24 30.61 -29.87
CA PHE A 427 22.15 30.33 -28.44
C PHE A 427 21.32 29.07 -28.23
N ASP A 428 21.92 28.05 -27.63
CA ASP A 428 21.27 26.79 -27.27
C ASP A 428 21.10 26.73 -25.75
N GLN A 429 19.86 26.55 -25.30
CA GLN A 429 19.55 26.41 -23.88
C GLN A 429 18.41 25.41 -23.68
N SER A 430 18.49 24.64 -22.60
CA SER A 430 17.51 23.61 -22.26
C SER A 430 16.51 24.13 -21.24
N LEU A 431 15.23 23.84 -21.47
CA LEU A 431 14.18 24.01 -20.46
C LEU A 431 14.12 22.74 -19.61
N VAL A 432 14.36 22.86 -18.31
CA VAL A 432 14.34 21.74 -17.39
C VAL A 432 13.05 21.77 -16.58
N ILE A 433 12.36 20.64 -16.58
CA ILE A 433 11.20 20.34 -15.74
C ILE A 433 11.68 19.45 -14.61
N GLU A 434 11.77 19.99 -13.40
CA GLU A 434 12.11 19.21 -12.21
C GLU A 434 10.84 18.83 -11.45
N HIS A 435 10.61 17.53 -11.29
CA HIS A 435 9.46 17.00 -10.57
C HIS A 435 9.73 16.93 -9.06
N SER A 436 8.68 16.80 -8.25
CA SER A 436 8.77 16.76 -6.79
C SER A 436 9.60 15.60 -6.22
N ASN A 437 9.77 14.53 -6.99
CA ASN A 437 10.65 13.40 -6.68
C ASN A 437 12.11 13.64 -7.13
N SER A 438 12.48 14.87 -7.50
CA SER A 438 13.79 15.29 -7.99
C SER A 438 14.19 14.69 -9.35
N THR A 439 13.28 14.04 -10.08
CA THR A 439 13.56 13.61 -11.45
C THR A 439 13.41 14.79 -12.40
N THR A 440 14.31 14.89 -13.39
CA THR A 440 14.29 15.97 -14.38
C THR A 440 13.89 15.47 -15.76
N GLN A 441 13.02 16.22 -16.44
CA GLN A 441 12.71 16.09 -17.85
C GLN A 441 13.30 17.31 -18.58
N VAL A 442 14.05 17.10 -19.67
CA VAL A 442 14.72 18.15 -20.45
C VAL A 442 14.08 18.29 -21.83
#